data_AF-A0A928SUL7-F1
#
_entry.id   AF-A0A928SUL7-F1
#
_cell.length_a   1.000
_cell.length_b   1.000
_cell.length_c   1.000
_cell.angle_alpha   90.00
_cell.angle_beta   90.00
_cell.angle_gamma   90.00
#
_symmetry.space_group_name_H-M   'P 1'
#
loop_
_entity.id
_entity.type
_entity.pdbx_description
1 polymer ?
#
loop_
_entity_poly.entity_id
_entity_poly.type
_entity_poly.pdbx_seq_one_letter_code
_entity_poly.pdbx_strand_id
1 'polypeptide(L)'
;MRDALARVFAAVVVLALGGVAVACSTGSDSGVGSGGGGGLGGVGGAGGAGGSGGASGCPSGLLDCAGKCVDPQYNPNHCGACNTKCGAGEFCSNGSCGSTCSGGTTECGGSCVNVQTDISNCGSCGNVCNVGEVCSAGLCGVTCSGGTTQCTGKCVDTSVDPGNCGACGTTCASGEVCSAGQCGTQCVGGTTLCAGKCVDTSVDPANCGACDTACPSGQVCSAGQCGTQCVGGTTLCAGKCVDTTIDTGNCGACGTACTSGQACVNGTCTTVCVGGTTLCAGVCVDTKLDPANCGSCGTKCTTGQVCSSGTCGLVCGGGSTLCSGACVDTKVDPTNCGTCAKACAAGESCVNGACGIVCTGGTTNCSGKCVDTKIDAANCGTCGTACPTGQICNNGGCQLLCSGGTTNCNGLCVDVKVDPNNCGACGTVCTTGQTCTNGGCVASGCTNPVPSILFTEGFANNSQGWTLGTEWQIGSATASTGHVYAGPDPSVDHTPSGDNGVAGVVIGGNASTVLHGYYYLTSPIINAAGSPKLYLSFWRWLNSDYTPFMQNIVEVYNGSAWVPVWQSGSSPGVADSAWSQQTYDISAYANAALRVRFGHQVTSGGVFTVSSWNVDDVTVTKVTCN
;
A
#
# COMPACT_ATOMS: atom_id res chain seq x y z
N MET A 1 62.18 10.88 -16.96
CA MET A 1 62.56 9.72 -17.81
C MET A 1 61.27 9.03 -18.26
N ARG A 2 60.99 9.09 -19.57
CA ARG A 2 60.19 8.18 -20.43
C ARG A 2 58.82 7.69 -19.90
N ASP A 3 57.68 8.09 -20.48
CA ASP A 3 57.17 7.85 -21.86
C ASP A 3 56.96 6.38 -22.24
N ALA A 4 55.67 5.99 -22.33
CA ALA A 4 55.05 5.12 -23.35
C ALA A 4 53.55 4.93 -23.03
N LEU A 5 52.59 4.94 -23.97
CA LEU A 5 52.54 5.50 -25.33
C LEU A 5 51.06 5.52 -25.78
N ALA A 6 50.54 6.64 -26.28
CA ALA A 6 49.18 6.74 -26.82
C ALA A 6 49.14 6.51 -28.35
N ARG A 7 48.14 5.77 -28.86
CA ARG A 7 47.81 5.60 -30.30
C ARG A 7 46.36 5.12 -30.47
N VAL A 8 45.56 5.44 -31.52
CA VAL A 8 45.57 6.51 -32.55
C VAL A 8 44.28 6.33 -33.41
N PHE A 9 43.55 7.42 -33.74
CA PHE A 9 42.58 7.63 -34.88
C PHE A 9 41.39 6.64 -35.09
N ALA A 10 40.13 7.00 -35.42
CA ALA A 10 39.44 8.11 -36.13
C ALA A 10 38.93 7.74 -37.56
N ALA A 11 37.85 8.42 -37.99
CA ALA A 11 37.05 8.26 -39.25
C ALA A 11 36.05 7.07 -39.23
N VAL A 12 34.84 7.09 -39.84
CA VAL A 12 34.13 7.95 -40.84
C VAL A 12 32.64 8.04 -40.39
N VAL A 13 31.86 9.14 -40.35
CA VAL A 13 31.56 10.26 -41.27
C VAL A 13 30.44 9.96 -42.32
N VAL A 14 29.20 10.37 -41.99
CA VAL A 14 28.26 11.17 -42.82
C VAL A 14 27.19 10.52 -43.77
N LEU A 15 25.95 11.01 -43.55
CA LEU A 15 24.78 11.25 -44.44
C LEU A 15 23.89 10.14 -45.05
N ALA A 16 22.62 10.56 -45.19
CA ALA A 16 21.52 10.05 -46.03
C ALA A 16 20.89 8.70 -45.59
N LEU A 17 19.59 8.45 -45.67
CA LEU A 17 18.41 9.15 -46.24
C LEU A 17 17.31 9.18 -45.14
N GLY A 18 16.24 9.96 -45.14
CA GLY A 18 15.60 10.84 -46.12
C GLY A 18 14.12 10.92 -45.74
N GLY A 19 13.55 12.12 -45.58
CA GLY A 19 12.16 12.26 -45.20
C GLY A 19 11.21 12.13 -46.39
N VAL A 20 10.15 11.32 -46.27
CA VAL A 20 8.95 11.40 -47.12
C VAL A 20 7.72 11.12 -46.26
N ALA A 21 6.72 12.01 -46.34
CA ALA A 21 5.39 11.78 -45.77
C ALA A 21 4.53 11.01 -46.78
N VAL A 22 4.00 9.84 -46.39
CA VAL A 22 2.99 9.06 -47.12
C VAL A 22 2.18 8.27 -46.10
N ALA A 23 0.87 8.11 -46.17
CA ALA A 23 -0.18 8.98 -46.72
C ALA A 23 -1.51 8.55 -46.07
N CYS A 24 -2.52 9.40 -46.13
CA CYS A 24 -3.89 8.95 -45.93
C CYS A 24 -4.38 8.23 -47.19
N SER A 25 -4.83 6.98 -47.05
CA SER A 25 -5.64 6.25 -48.05
C SER A 25 -6.42 5.14 -47.33
N THR A 26 -7.67 5.34 -46.93
CA THR A 26 -8.92 5.26 -47.74
C THR A 26 -9.40 3.83 -48.02
N GLY A 27 -10.65 3.55 -47.62
CA GLY A 27 -11.43 2.36 -47.97
C GLY A 27 -12.24 1.87 -46.75
N SER A 28 -13.51 2.26 -46.57
CA SER A 28 -14.75 1.73 -47.21
C SER A 28 -15.10 0.31 -46.72
N ASP A 29 -16.31 -0.06 -46.29
CA ASP A 29 -17.63 0.59 -46.13
C ASP A 29 -18.39 -0.14 -44.98
N SER A 30 -19.58 0.21 -44.48
CA SER A 30 -20.65 1.18 -44.82
C SER A 30 -21.40 1.55 -43.50
N GLY A 31 -22.47 2.36 -43.42
CA GLY A 31 -23.26 3.13 -44.39
C GLY A 31 -24.57 3.64 -43.74
N VAL A 32 -25.28 4.58 -44.39
CA VAL A 32 -26.66 5.07 -44.08
C VAL A 32 -26.84 5.81 -42.72
N GLY A 33 -27.41 7.02 -42.63
CA GLY A 33 -27.85 7.99 -43.63
C GLY A 33 -28.75 9.10 -43.03
N SER A 34 -28.75 10.29 -43.66
CA SER A 34 -29.70 11.44 -43.44
C SER A 34 -29.66 12.18 -42.09
N GLY A 35 -29.80 13.52 -42.00
CA GLY A 35 -29.80 14.56 -43.04
C GLY A 35 -30.36 15.92 -42.55
N GLY A 36 -29.67 17.04 -42.86
CA GLY A 36 -30.12 18.44 -42.64
C GLY A 36 -30.07 18.97 -41.18
N GLY A 37 -29.88 20.27 -40.91
CA GLY A 37 -29.54 21.39 -41.79
C GLY A 37 -29.92 22.78 -41.25
N GLY A 38 -28.95 23.54 -40.72
CA GLY A 38 -28.99 25.02 -40.58
C GLY A 38 -29.77 25.64 -39.40
N GLY A 39 -29.27 26.75 -38.85
CA GLY A 39 -29.97 27.62 -37.88
C GLY A 39 -29.03 28.41 -36.95
N LEU A 40 -29.22 29.73 -36.85
CA LEU A 40 -28.34 30.66 -36.11
C LEU A 40 -29.02 31.24 -34.86
N GLY A 41 -28.26 31.34 -33.75
CA GLY A 41 -28.35 32.42 -32.74
C GLY A 41 -29.50 32.39 -31.73
N GLY A 42 -29.23 32.86 -30.50
CA GLY A 42 -30.28 33.19 -29.51
C GLY A 42 -29.87 33.01 -28.05
N VAL A 43 -29.87 34.12 -27.31
CA VAL A 43 -29.50 34.25 -25.89
C VAL A 43 -30.53 33.69 -24.88
N GLY A 44 -30.02 33.15 -23.76
CA GLY A 44 -30.55 33.41 -22.39
C GLY A 44 -31.73 32.59 -21.84
N GLY A 45 -31.65 32.23 -20.55
CA GLY A 45 -32.83 31.97 -19.71
C GLY A 45 -32.90 30.63 -18.96
N ALA A 46 -32.74 30.69 -17.64
CA ALA A 46 -32.79 29.61 -16.64
C ALA A 46 -33.98 28.61 -16.66
N GLY A 47 -33.69 27.38 -16.19
CA GLY A 47 -34.61 26.60 -15.32
C GLY A 47 -35.17 25.29 -15.88
N GLY A 48 -34.93 24.16 -15.18
CA GLY A 48 -35.64 22.89 -15.42
C GLY A 48 -34.85 21.63 -15.07
N ALA A 49 -35.21 20.96 -13.98
CA ALA A 49 -34.53 19.77 -13.43
C ALA A 49 -34.71 18.47 -14.24
N GLY A 50 -33.80 17.50 -14.03
CA GLY A 50 -34.11 16.06 -14.17
C GLY A 50 -33.06 15.21 -14.90
N GLY A 51 -32.11 14.62 -14.16
CA GLY A 51 -31.15 13.65 -14.72
C GLY A 51 -30.31 12.97 -13.65
N SER A 52 -30.68 11.75 -13.26
CA SER A 52 -30.00 10.97 -12.21
C SER A 52 -28.64 10.45 -12.68
N GLY A 53 -27.55 10.79 -11.98
CA GLY A 53 -26.23 10.18 -12.25
C GLY A 53 -25.12 10.64 -11.30
N GLY A 54 -24.39 9.68 -10.73
CA GLY A 54 -22.98 9.78 -10.28
C GLY A 54 -22.60 10.90 -9.30
N ALA A 55 -22.39 10.56 -8.03
CA ALA A 55 -21.75 11.46 -7.06
C ALA A 55 -20.38 11.95 -7.57
N SER A 56 -20.25 13.27 -7.75
CA SER A 56 -19.02 13.93 -8.21
C SER A 56 -18.96 15.41 -7.78
N GLY A 57 -19.34 15.69 -6.54
CA GLY A 57 -19.00 16.97 -5.91
C GLY A 57 -17.53 16.96 -5.48
N CYS A 58 -16.75 17.94 -5.93
CA CYS A 58 -15.40 18.13 -5.41
C CYS A 58 -15.42 18.53 -3.92
N PRO A 59 -14.40 18.15 -3.13
CA PRO A 59 -14.25 18.61 -1.75
C PRO A 59 -14.35 20.14 -1.63
N SER A 60 -14.86 20.62 -0.49
CA SER A 60 -15.07 22.05 -0.25
C SER A 60 -13.80 22.86 -0.50
N GLY A 61 -13.92 23.92 -1.32
CA GLY A 61 -12.80 24.77 -1.75
C GLY A 61 -12.15 24.36 -3.08
N LEU A 62 -12.43 23.17 -3.61
CA LEU A 62 -11.98 22.75 -4.95
C LEU A 62 -13.09 22.93 -6.00
N LEU A 63 -12.69 23.24 -7.24
CA LEU A 63 -13.59 23.43 -8.37
C LEU A 63 -13.51 22.22 -9.32
N ASP A 64 -14.65 21.73 -9.80
CA ASP A 64 -14.67 20.71 -10.85
C ASP A 64 -14.43 21.36 -12.22
N CYS A 65 -13.26 21.06 -12.80
CA CYS A 65 -12.90 21.48 -14.14
C CYS A 65 -12.82 20.27 -15.08
N ALA A 66 -13.99 19.91 -15.63
CA ALA A 66 -14.19 18.81 -16.58
C ALA A 66 -13.89 17.41 -15.99
N GLY A 67 -14.49 17.09 -14.84
CA GLY A 67 -14.35 15.81 -14.15
C GLY A 67 -13.06 15.71 -13.33
N LYS A 68 -12.47 16.85 -12.95
CA LYS A 68 -11.22 16.93 -12.19
C LYS A 68 -11.30 18.07 -11.17
N CYS A 69 -11.16 17.70 -9.90
CA CYS A 69 -11.05 18.67 -8.81
C CYS A 69 -9.71 19.36 -8.85
N VAL A 70 -9.72 20.67 -9.03
CA VAL A 70 -8.54 21.54 -9.02
C VAL A 70 -8.73 22.65 -7.99
N ASP A 71 -7.63 23.10 -7.40
CA ASP A 71 -7.64 24.21 -6.44
C ASP A 71 -7.63 25.55 -7.19
N PRO A 72 -8.72 26.34 -7.20
CA PRO A 72 -8.77 27.61 -7.90
C PRO A 72 -7.96 28.71 -7.20
N GLN A 73 -7.51 28.53 -5.95
CA GLN A 73 -6.78 29.56 -5.22
C GLN A 73 -5.30 29.64 -5.61
N TYR A 74 -4.70 28.51 -6.02
CA TYR A 74 -3.24 28.41 -6.26
C TYR A 74 -2.87 27.75 -7.60
N ASN A 75 -3.81 27.18 -8.36
CA ASN A 75 -3.48 26.56 -9.65
C ASN A 75 -3.35 27.61 -10.79
N PRO A 76 -2.17 27.80 -11.40
CA PRO A 76 -1.95 28.82 -12.44
C PRO A 76 -2.67 28.55 -13.77
N ASN A 77 -3.32 27.40 -13.94
CA ASN A 77 -4.16 27.09 -15.12
C ASN A 77 -5.67 27.17 -14.83
N HIS A 78 -6.08 27.36 -13.57
CA HIS A 78 -7.48 27.38 -13.13
C HIS A 78 -7.75 28.47 -12.07
N CYS A 79 -7.05 29.61 -12.17
CA CYS A 79 -6.99 30.61 -11.12
C CYS A 79 -8.31 31.40 -10.99
N GLY A 80 -8.96 31.29 -9.84
CA GLY A 80 -10.28 31.87 -9.56
C GLY A 80 -11.45 31.16 -10.25
N ALA A 81 -11.25 30.63 -11.45
CA ALA A 81 -12.23 29.83 -12.19
C ALA A 81 -11.57 28.84 -13.17
N CYS A 82 -12.30 27.80 -13.58
CA CYS A 82 -11.81 26.78 -14.52
C CYS A 82 -11.22 27.38 -15.80
N ASN A 83 -10.06 26.86 -16.20
CA ASN A 83 -9.33 27.24 -17.42
C ASN A 83 -8.88 28.71 -17.45
N THR A 84 -8.98 29.43 -16.33
CA THR A 84 -8.42 30.77 -16.17
C THR A 84 -6.92 30.64 -15.93
N LYS A 85 -6.16 30.72 -17.02
CA LYS A 85 -4.71 30.58 -17.00
C LYS A 85 -4.03 31.94 -16.78
N CYS A 86 -3.10 32.00 -15.85
CA CYS A 86 -2.28 33.19 -15.62
C CYS A 86 -1.30 33.46 -16.77
N GLY A 87 -0.89 34.72 -16.94
CA GLY A 87 0.07 35.16 -17.94
C GLY A 87 1.46 34.57 -17.74
N ALA A 88 2.31 34.72 -18.76
CA ALA A 88 3.70 34.27 -18.67
C ALA A 88 4.46 35.10 -17.62
N GLY A 89 4.88 34.44 -16.53
CA GLY A 89 5.52 35.09 -15.38
C GLY A 89 4.55 35.54 -14.28
N GLU A 90 3.28 35.16 -14.35
CA GLU A 90 2.29 35.39 -13.30
C GLU A 90 1.97 34.09 -12.54
N PHE A 91 1.73 34.23 -11.25
CA PHE A 91 1.34 33.15 -10.35
C PHE A 91 -0.11 33.30 -9.92
N CYS A 92 -0.78 32.19 -9.60
CA CYS A 92 -2.07 32.24 -8.94
C CYS A 92 -1.89 32.38 -7.42
N SER A 93 -2.58 33.33 -6.81
CA SER A 93 -2.63 33.53 -5.36
C SER A 93 -4.03 33.99 -4.94
N ASN A 94 -4.67 33.24 -4.04
CA ASN A 94 -6.05 33.50 -3.59
C ASN A 94 -7.05 33.69 -4.76
N GLY A 95 -6.85 32.96 -5.86
CA GLY A 95 -7.72 33.01 -7.03
C GLY A 95 -7.55 34.23 -7.93
N SER A 96 -6.47 34.98 -7.77
CA SER A 96 -6.07 36.06 -8.69
C SER A 96 -4.67 35.80 -9.25
N CYS A 97 -4.48 36.13 -10.53
CA CYS A 97 -3.15 36.11 -11.17
C CYS A 97 -2.37 37.38 -10.82
N GLY A 98 -1.07 37.26 -10.56
CA GLY A 98 -0.20 38.41 -10.31
C GLY A 98 1.28 38.05 -10.35
N SER A 99 2.15 39.05 -10.47
CA SER A 99 3.61 38.89 -10.60
C SER A 99 4.34 38.58 -9.28
N THR A 100 3.62 38.46 -8.16
CA THR A 100 4.18 38.19 -6.82
C THR A 100 3.17 37.44 -5.96
N CYS A 101 3.64 36.45 -5.20
CA CYS A 101 2.80 35.74 -4.23
C CYS A 101 2.23 36.69 -3.17
N SER A 102 0.96 36.48 -2.81
CA SER A 102 0.19 37.36 -1.93
C SER A 102 -0.52 36.57 -0.83
N GLY A 103 -0.86 37.24 0.28
CA GLY A 103 -1.61 36.62 1.38
C GLY A 103 -0.80 35.62 2.22
N GLY A 104 0.49 35.87 2.44
CA GLY A 104 1.34 35.03 3.30
C GLY A 104 1.87 33.74 2.65
N THR A 105 1.76 33.61 1.33
CA THR A 105 2.37 32.53 0.55
C THR A 105 3.74 32.93 0.00
N THR A 106 4.61 31.93 -0.20
CA THR A 106 6.00 32.10 -0.68
C THR A 106 6.13 31.56 -2.10
N GLU A 107 6.94 32.21 -2.93
CA GLU A 107 7.27 31.70 -4.27
C GLU A 107 8.26 30.53 -4.15
N CYS A 108 7.83 29.33 -4.56
CA CYS A 108 8.66 28.14 -4.59
C CYS A 108 8.56 27.48 -5.97
N GLY A 109 9.66 27.51 -6.74
CA GLY A 109 9.75 26.82 -8.03
C GLY A 109 8.77 27.29 -9.11
N GLY A 110 8.33 28.56 -9.06
CA GLY A 110 7.35 29.12 -10.00
C GLY A 110 5.89 28.88 -9.63
N SER A 111 5.59 28.52 -8.37
CA SER A 111 4.24 28.47 -7.80
C SER A 111 4.22 29.13 -6.42
N CYS A 112 3.07 29.69 -6.02
CA CYS A 112 2.88 30.23 -4.68
C CYS A 112 2.38 29.14 -3.73
N VAL A 113 3.15 28.84 -2.68
CA VAL A 113 2.83 27.80 -1.71
C VAL A 113 2.73 28.38 -0.30
N ASN A 114 1.86 27.82 0.53
CA ASN A 114 1.76 28.22 1.93
C ASN A 114 2.76 27.41 2.77
N VAL A 115 3.93 27.99 3.01
CA VAL A 115 5.00 27.34 3.80
C VAL A 115 4.60 27.05 5.26
N GLN A 116 3.48 27.58 5.77
CA GLN A 116 3.02 27.24 7.12
C GLN A 116 2.24 25.92 7.20
N THR A 117 1.76 25.39 6.08
CA THR A 117 0.83 24.23 6.03
C THR A 117 1.13 23.23 4.91
N ASP A 118 1.98 23.57 3.93
CA ASP A 118 2.37 22.66 2.85
C ASP A 118 3.45 21.68 3.34
N ILE A 119 3.09 20.40 3.37
CA ILE A 119 3.98 19.28 3.76
C ILE A 119 5.23 19.14 2.87
N SER A 120 5.22 19.70 1.65
CA SER A 120 6.34 19.66 0.71
C SER A 120 7.22 20.92 0.75
N ASN A 121 6.79 21.95 1.47
CA ASN A 121 7.44 23.27 1.51
C ASN A 121 7.41 23.87 2.93
N CYS A 122 7.53 23.04 3.96
CA CYS A 122 7.23 23.44 5.34
C CYS A 122 8.31 24.35 5.93
N GLY A 123 7.93 25.56 6.34
CA GLY A 123 8.82 26.61 6.83
C GLY A 123 9.70 27.26 5.73
N SER A 124 10.01 26.53 4.65
CA SER A 124 10.77 27.02 3.50
C SER A 124 10.56 26.13 2.25
N CYS A 125 10.81 26.69 1.07
CA CYS A 125 10.67 25.99 -0.21
C CYS A 125 11.46 24.68 -0.26
N GLY A 126 10.83 23.59 -0.69
CA GLY A 126 11.44 22.28 -0.85
C GLY A 126 11.76 21.54 0.46
N ASN A 127 11.40 22.09 1.63
CA ASN A 127 11.53 21.37 2.90
C ASN A 127 10.33 20.42 3.08
N VAL A 128 10.52 19.17 2.69
CA VAL A 128 9.50 18.11 2.74
C VAL A 128 9.52 17.45 4.13
N CYS A 129 8.37 17.37 4.80
CA CYS A 129 8.25 16.65 6.07
C CYS A 129 8.30 15.12 5.86
N ASN A 130 8.71 14.38 6.89
CA ASN A 130 8.85 12.93 6.81
C ASN A 130 7.50 12.21 6.78
N VAL A 131 7.50 10.94 6.37
CA VAL A 131 6.29 10.10 6.34
C VAL A 131 5.70 9.99 7.75
N GLY A 132 4.46 10.46 7.92
CA GLY A 132 3.73 10.48 9.20
C GLY A 132 3.73 11.83 9.91
N GLU A 133 4.56 12.78 9.49
CA GLU A 133 4.56 14.16 9.99
C GLU A 133 3.52 15.03 9.27
N VAL A 134 3.22 16.19 9.85
CA VAL A 134 2.41 17.25 9.25
C VAL A 134 3.13 18.59 9.34
N CYS A 135 2.86 19.47 8.38
CA CYS A 135 3.30 20.86 8.47
C CYS A 135 2.28 21.68 9.26
N SER A 136 2.71 22.26 10.38
CA SER A 136 1.89 23.09 11.27
C SER A 136 2.67 24.32 11.69
N ALA A 137 2.16 25.52 11.38
CA ALA A 137 2.83 26.80 11.64
C ALA A 137 4.26 26.88 11.09
N GLY A 138 4.54 26.18 9.98
CA GLY A 138 5.86 26.15 9.33
C GLY A 138 6.88 25.20 9.97
N LEU A 139 6.43 24.30 10.85
CA LEU A 139 7.25 23.24 11.44
C LEU A 139 6.69 21.87 11.06
N CYS A 140 7.58 20.95 10.68
CA CYS A 140 7.26 19.53 10.56
C CYS A 140 7.19 18.90 11.96
N GLY A 141 6.17 18.08 12.21
CA GLY A 141 6.08 17.31 13.45
C GLY A 141 4.98 16.25 13.43
N VAL A 142 5.01 15.35 14.41
CA VAL A 142 4.02 14.28 14.60
C VAL A 142 2.76 14.72 15.37
N THR A 143 2.70 15.98 15.80
CA THR A 143 1.56 16.57 16.49
C THR A 143 1.26 17.97 15.96
N CYS A 144 -0.02 18.31 15.95
CA CYS A 144 -0.48 19.62 15.52
C CYS A 144 -0.35 20.66 16.64
N SER A 145 0.02 21.89 16.27
CA SER A 145 0.13 23.01 17.21
C SER A 145 -1.20 23.73 17.40
N GLY A 146 -1.32 24.49 18.49
CA GLY A 146 -2.44 25.41 18.71
C GLY A 146 -3.81 24.75 19.00
N GLY A 147 -3.83 23.50 19.49
CA GLY A 147 -5.08 22.80 19.85
C GLY A 147 -5.82 22.17 18.66
N THR A 148 -5.25 22.22 17.45
CA THR A 148 -5.79 21.53 16.28
C THR A 148 -5.48 20.02 16.31
N THR A 149 -6.28 19.20 15.64
CA THR A 149 -6.14 17.73 15.61
C THR A 149 -5.53 17.27 14.28
N GLN A 150 -4.69 16.22 14.32
CA GLN A 150 -4.11 15.63 13.11
C GLN A 150 -5.14 14.72 12.41
N CYS A 151 -5.68 15.17 11.29
CA CYS A 151 -6.62 14.42 10.45
C CYS A 151 -5.99 14.14 9.08
N THR A 152 -5.77 12.86 8.75
CA THR A 152 -5.31 12.39 7.43
C THR A 152 -4.14 13.20 6.82
N GLY A 153 -3.10 13.48 7.63
CA GLY A 153 -1.91 14.22 7.18
C GLY A 153 -2.05 15.74 7.14
N LYS A 154 -3.11 16.32 7.74
CA LYS A 154 -3.28 17.77 7.92
C LYS A 154 -3.68 18.10 9.36
N CYS A 155 -3.41 19.33 9.79
CA CYS A 155 -3.95 19.86 11.04
C CYS A 155 -5.30 20.52 10.79
N VAL A 156 -6.29 20.14 11.59
CA VAL A 156 -7.69 20.55 11.44
C VAL A 156 -8.23 21.03 12.78
N ASP A 157 -8.92 22.17 12.79
CA ASP A 157 -9.69 22.61 13.95
C ASP A 157 -11.04 21.87 14.00
N THR A 158 -11.07 20.77 14.75
CA THR A 158 -12.26 19.94 14.93
C THR A 158 -13.37 20.66 15.71
N SER A 159 -13.12 21.85 16.28
CA SER A 159 -14.16 22.62 16.97
C SER A 159 -15.09 23.37 16.02
N VAL A 160 -14.66 23.63 14.77
CA VAL A 160 -15.38 24.44 13.78
C VAL A 160 -15.40 23.87 12.35
N ASP A 161 -14.61 22.85 12.01
CA ASP A 161 -14.63 22.22 10.68
C ASP A 161 -15.86 21.29 10.50
N PRO A 162 -16.82 21.59 9.60
CA PRO A 162 -17.96 20.71 9.33
C PRO A 162 -17.59 19.35 8.72
N GLY A 163 -16.38 19.16 8.19
CA GLY A 163 -15.89 17.87 7.70
C GLY A 163 -15.29 16.97 8.79
N ASN A 164 -14.92 17.54 9.94
CA ASN A 164 -14.13 16.90 10.99
C ASN A 164 -14.61 17.31 12.40
N CYS A 165 -15.91 17.47 12.59
CA CYS A 165 -16.48 18.10 13.77
C CYS A 165 -16.39 17.19 15.00
N GLY A 166 -15.71 17.67 16.05
CA GLY A 166 -15.43 16.92 17.28
C GLY A 166 -14.33 15.85 17.13
N ALA A 167 -14.27 15.17 15.98
CA ALA A 167 -13.23 14.21 15.63
C ALA A 167 -12.99 14.11 14.12
N CYS A 168 -11.79 13.68 13.72
CA CYS A 168 -11.42 13.48 12.33
C CYS A 168 -12.40 12.57 11.57
N GLY A 169 -12.81 13.00 10.36
CA GLY A 169 -13.78 12.29 9.53
C GLY A 169 -15.24 12.37 9.99
N THR A 170 -15.54 13.11 11.07
CA THR A 170 -16.92 13.33 11.51
C THR A 170 -17.53 14.48 10.72
N THR A 171 -18.15 14.17 9.60
CA THR A 171 -18.80 15.16 8.73
C THR A 171 -20.24 15.45 9.19
N CYS A 172 -20.59 16.74 9.36
CA CYS A 172 -21.94 17.18 9.69
C CYS A 172 -22.92 16.99 8.51
N ALA A 173 -24.21 16.85 8.81
CA ALA A 173 -25.21 16.66 7.76
C ALA A 173 -25.44 17.94 6.94
N SER A 174 -26.02 17.79 5.74
CA SER A 174 -26.32 18.92 4.86
C SER A 174 -27.27 19.92 5.53
N GLY A 175 -26.77 21.11 5.83
CA GLY A 175 -27.50 22.18 6.52
C GLY A 175 -27.17 22.32 8.01
N GLU A 176 -26.31 21.46 8.55
CA GLU A 176 -25.73 21.61 9.89
C GLU A 176 -24.42 22.40 9.85
N VAL A 177 -24.05 22.99 10.99
CA VAL A 177 -22.77 23.65 11.23
C VAL A 177 -22.01 22.91 12.32
N CYS A 178 -20.67 22.95 12.27
CA CYS A 178 -19.84 22.55 13.40
C CYS A 178 -19.65 23.74 14.34
N SER A 179 -20.00 23.56 15.61
CA SER A 179 -19.85 24.57 16.65
C SER A 179 -19.36 23.92 17.94
N ALA A 180 -18.21 24.34 18.46
CA ALA A 180 -17.53 23.74 19.61
C ALA A 180 -17.39 22.20 19.54
N GLY A 181 -17.17 21.67 18.33
CA GLY A 181 -16.99 20.24 18.09
C GLY A 181 -18.28 19.42 18.10
N GLN A 182 -19.44 20.07 17.95
CA GLN A 182 -20.74 19.41 17.78
C GLN A 182 -21.39 19.87 16.47
N CYS A 183 -21.89 18.90 15.69
CA CYS A 183 -22.76 19.17 14.56
C CYS A 183 -24.16 19.51 15.05
N GLY A 184 -24.78 20.53 14.45
CA GLY A 184 -26.17 20.84 14.70
C GLY A 184 -26.75 21.91 13.78
N THR A 185 -28.06 22.05 13.80
CA THR A 185 -28.81 23.09 13.06
C THR A 185 -28.82 24.45 13.77
N GLN A 186 -28.21 24.54 14.95
CA GLN A 186 -28.05 25.75 15.74
C GLN A 186 -26.64 25.80 16.35
N CYS A 187 -26.15 27.01 16.56
CA CYS A 187 -24.85 27.24 17.16
C CYS A 187 -24.92 27.12 18.69
N VAL A 188 -23.83 26.66 19.30
CA VAL A 188 -23.72 26.55 20.76
C VAL A 188 -23.01 27.77 21.36
N GLY A 189 -23.15 27.96 22.68
CA GLY A 189 -22.45 29.03 23.40
C GLY A 189 -23.04 30.44 23.23
N GLY A 190 -24.29 30.57 22.78
CA GLY A 190 -24.97 31.87 22.64
C GLY A 190 -24.66 32.63 21.34
N THR A 191 -23.93 32.02 20.42
CA THR A 191 -23.73 32.54 19.07
C THR A 191 -24.95 32.27 18.18
N THR A 192 -25.15 33.10 17.14
CA THR A 192 -26.29 33.01 16.21
C THR A 192 -25.84 32.44 14.86
N LEU A 193 -26.66 31.61 14.24
CA LEU A 193 -26.40 31.08 12.90
C LEU A 193 -26.75 32.13 11.83
N CYS A 194 -25.72 32.76 11.24
CA CYS A 194 -25.86 33.75 10.18
C CYS A 194 -25.21 33.22 8.88
N ALA A 195 -25.99 33.15 7.79
CA ALA A 195 -25.55 32.68 6.47
C ALA A 195 -24.72 31.37 6.47
N GLY A 196 -25.08 30.40 7.32
CA GLY A 196 -24.38 29.11 7.43
C GLY A 196 -23.11 29.12 8.29
N LYS A 197 -22.88 30.17 9.09
CA LYS A 197 -21.76 30.28 10.05
C LYS A 197 -22.25 30.71 11.43
N CYS A 198 -21.57 30.25 12.47
CA CYS A 198 -21.81 30.72 13.83
C CYS A 198 -21.11 32.05 14.07
N VAL A 199 -21.89 33.06 14.49
CA VAL A 199 -21.45 34.45 14.66
C VAL A 199 -21.88 34.94 16.04
N ASP A 200 -20.96 35.58 16.76
CA ASP A 200 -21.32 36.28 18.00
C ASP A 200 -21.92 37.66 17.68
N THR A 201 -23.24 37.71 17.62
CA THR A 201 -24.00 38.92 17.35
C THR A 201 -23.90 39.98 18.46
N SER A 202 -23.28 39.66 19.61
CA SER A 202 -23.03 40.64 20.66
C SER A 202 -21.82 41.55 20.39
N VAL A 203 -20.89 41.12 19.52
CA VAL A 203 -19.62 41.82 19.23
C VAL A 203 -19.24 41.90 17.75
N ASP A 204 -19.88 41.16 16.83
CA ASP A 204 -19.59 41.27 15.39
C ASP A 204 -20.18 42.56 14.78
N PRO A 205 -19.36 43.50 14.26
CA PRO A 205 -19.84 44.70 13.60
C PRO A 205 -20.61 44.44 12.29
N ALA A 206 -20.54 43.25 11.69
CA ALA A 206 -21.33 42.89 10.51
C ALA A 206 -22.71 42.28 10.85
N ASN A 207 -22.91 41.82 12.09
CA ASN A 207 -24.09 41.06 12.52
C ASN A 207 -24.55 41.50 13.93
N CYS A 208 -24.59 42.81 14.18
CA CYS A 208 -24.75 43.33 15.53
C CYS A 208 -26.20 43.27 16.02
N GLY A 209 -26.44 42.53 17.09
CA GLY A 209 -27.77 42.27 17.67
C GLY A 209 -28.61 41.24 16.89
N ALA A 210 -28.43 41.15 15.57
CA ALA A 210 -29.01 40.15 14.70
C ALA A 210 -28.16 39.93 13.43
N CYS A 211 -28.37 38.81 12.73
CA CYS A 211 -27.72 38.55 11.45
C CYS A 211 -27.96 39.69 10.44
N ASP A 212 -26.96 39.92 9.58
CA ASP A 212 -26.95 40.93 8.51
C ASP A 212 -27.15 42.39 8.99
N THR A 213 -27.14 42.62 10.31
CA THR A 213 -27.29 43.95 10.92
C THR A 213 -25.92 44.61 11.09
N ALA A 214 -25.37 45.08 9.98
CA ALA A 214 -24.06 45.73 9.98
C ALA A 214 -24.10 47.13 10.63
N CYS A 215 -23.13 47.42 11.50
CA CYS A 215 -22.98 48.72 12.13
C CYS A 215 -22.56 49.81 11.12
N PRO A 216 -23.09 51.04 11.23
CA PRO A 216 -22.65 52.17 10.43
C PRO A 216 -21.14 52.41 10.53
N SER A 217 -20.53 52.90 9.44
CA SER A 217 -19.09 53.14 9.37
C SER A 217 -18.58 54.01 10.53
N GLY A 218 -17.58 53.51 11.26
CA GLY A 218 -17.03 54.17 12.44
C GLY A 218 -17.69 53.81 13.78
N GLN A 219 -18.72 52.94 13.78
CA GLN A 219 -19.29 52.35 14.99
C GLN A 219 -18.74 50.94 15.25
N VAL A 220 -18.83 50.51 16.49
CA VAL A 220 -18.51 49.16 16.96
C VAL A 220 -19.76 48.46 17.46
N CYS A 221 -19.78 47.13 17.38
CA CYS A 221 -20.78 46.32 18.06
C CYS A 221 -20.35 46.05 19.50
N SER A 222 -21.23 46.32 20.47
CA SER A 222 -21.00 46.07 21.88
C SER A 222 -22.31 45.67 22.55
N ALA A 223 -22.35 44.51 23.18
CA ALA A 223 -23.56 43.89 23.74
C ALA A 223 -24.75 43.84 22.76
N GLY A 224 -24.48 43.64 21.47
CA GLY A 224 -25.49 43.58 20.41
C GLY A 224 -26.08 44.93 20.00
N GLN A 225 -25.41 46.03 20.35
CA GLN A 225 -25.78 47.38 19.95
C GLN A 225 -24.63 48.07 19.21
N CYS A 226 -24.94 48.73 18.09
CA CYS A 226 -24.00 49.58 17.38
C CYS A 226 -23.87 50.93 18.08
N GLY A 227 -22.63 51.36 18.33
CA GLY A 227 -22.35 52.64 18.96
C GLY A 227 -20.96 53.18 18.64
N THR A 228 -20.75 54.48 18.88
CA THR A 228 -19.43 55.13 18.78
C THR A 228 -18.57 54.94 20.03
N GLN A 229 -19.12 54.35 21.08
CA GLN A 229 -18.45 53.99 22.32
C GLN A 229 -18.92 52.63 22.80
N CYS A 230 -18.07 51.97 23.58
CA CYS A 230 -18.34 50.66 24.16
C CYS A 230 -19.25 50.77 25.39
N VAL A 231 -20.10 49.76 25.60
CA VAL A 231 -20.99 49.69 26.77
C VAL A 231 -20.42 48.75 27.85
N GLY A 232 -21.00 48.80 29.05
CA GLY A 232 -20.64 47.88 30.14
C GLY A 232 -19.27 48.11 30.79
N GLY A 233 -18.65 49.28 30.62
CA GLY A 233 -17.34 49.60 31.22
C GLY A 233 -16.12 49.09 30.44
N THR A 234 -16.33 48.52 29.25
CA THR A 234 -15.25 48.14 28.32
C THR A 234 -14.70 49.37 27.58
N THR A 235 -13.44 49.31 27.15
CA THR A 235 -12.74 50.40 26.46
C THR A 235 -12.65 50.14 24.96
N LEU A 236 -12.78 51.20 24.14
CA LEU A 236 -12.60 51.12 22.70
C LEU A 236 -11.10 51.12 22.34
N CYS A 237 -10.57 49.96 21.96
CA CYS A 237 -9.18 49.78 21.54
C CYS A 237 -9.13 49.29 20.09
N ALA A 238 -8.48 50.07 19.21
CA ALA A 238 -8.29 49.75 17.78
C ALA A 238 -9.57 49.30 17.03
N GLY A 239 -10.72 49.88 17.36
CA GLY A 239 -12.01 49.54 16.72
C GLY A 239 -12.72 48.31 17.30
N LYS A 240 -12.31 47.82 18.48
CA LYS A 240 -12.99 46.77 19.24
C LYS A 240 -13.20 47.18 20.69
N CYS A 241 -14.26 46.67 21.31
CA CYS A 241 -14.50 46.81 22.74
C CYS A 241 -13.79 45.72 23.51
N VAL A 242 -12.91 46.10 24.44
CA VAL A 242 -12.12 45.17 25.26
C VAL A 242 -12.25 45.53 26.74
N ASP A 243 -12.32 44.53 27.60
CA ASP A 243 -12.29 44.75 29.04
C ASP A 243 -10.84 44.87 29.51
N THR A 244 -10.37 46.11 29.66
CA THR A 244 -9.00 46.41 30.09
C THR A 244 -8.67 45.91 31.50
N THR A 245 -9.63 45.36 32.25
CA THR A 245 -9.37 44.77 33.57
C THR A 245 -8.90 43.32 33.51
N ILE A 246 -9.18 42.61 32.41
CA ILE A 246 -8.90 41.17 32.21
C ILE A 246 -8.30 40.82 30.83
N ASP A 247 -8.38 41.70 29.84
CA ASP A 247 -7.80 41.51 28.50
C ASP A 247 -6.26 41.59 28.56
N THR A 248 -5.59 40.49 28.20
CA THR A 248 -4.13 40.37 28.26
C THR A 248 -3.38 41.14 27.17
N GLY A 249 -4.07 41.63 26.12
CA GLY A 249 -3.51 42.51 25.10
C GLY A 249 -3.71 44.01 25.38
N ASN A 250 -4.59 44.36 26.31
CA ASN A 250 -5.05 45.72 26.59
C ASN A 250 -5.14 46.00 28.10
N CYS A 251 -4.23 45.44 28.88
CA CYS A 251 -4.34 45.44 30.33
C CYS A 251 -4.08 46.82 30.95
N GLY A 252 -5.10 47.37 31.61
CA GLY A 252 -5.08 48.72 32.19
C GLY A 252 -5.23 49.85 31.16
N ALA A 253 -4.79 49.65 29.92
CA ALA A 253 -4.99 50.57 28.80
C ALA A 253 -4.86 49.86 27.44
N CYS A 254 -5.41 50.46 26.39
CA CYS A 254 -5.30 49.95 25.01
C CYS A 254 -3.85 49.72 24.57
N GLY A 255 -3.56 48.55 24.02
CA GLY A 255 -2.23 48.17 23.53
C GLY A 255 -1.21 47.81 24.62
N THR A 256 -1.58 47.86 25.90
CA THR A 256 -0.72 47.37 27.00
C THR A 256 -0.82 45.84 27.10
N ALA A 257 -0.07 45.15 26.25
CA ALA A 257 0.00 43.69 26.29
C ALA A 257 0.85 43.20 27.48
N CYS A 258 0.34 42.21 28.21
CA CYS A 258 1.08 41.51 29.25
C CYS A 258 2.14 40.58 28.64
N THR A 259 3.29 40.43 29.31
CA THR A 259 4.35 39.53 28.83
C THR A 259 3.99 38.06 29.06
N SER A 260 4.60 37.14 28.30
CA SER A 260 4.36 35.69 28.45
C SER A 260 4.46 35.22 29.90
N GLY A 261 3.42 34.56 30.40
CA GLY A 261 3.31 34.10 31.79
C GLY A 261 2.61 35.07 32.75
N GLN A 262 2.13 36.22 32.28
CA GLN A 262 1.31 37.16 33.05
C GLN A 262 -0.17 37.12 32.63
N ALA A 263 -1.06 37.33 33.59
CA ALA A 263 -2.49 37.55 33.38
C ALA A 263 -2.83 39.01 33.70
N CYS A 264 -3.83 39.56 33.02
CA CYS A 264 -4.41 40.84 33.42
C CYS A 264 -5.36 40.62 34.59
N VAL A 265 -5.11 41.26 35.72
CA VAL A 265 -5.93 41.17 36.92
C VAL A 265 -6.20 42.58 37.43
N ASN A 266 -7.47 43.00 37.40
CA ASN A 266 -7.90 44.35 37.75
C ASN A 266 -7.11 45.46 37.04
N GLY A 267 -6.77 45.23 35.76
CA GLY A 267 -6.04 46.21 34.93
C GLY A 267 -4.54 46.31 35.21
N THR A 268 -3.96 45.35 35.92
CA THR A 268 -2.50 45.21 36.09
C THR A 268 -2.04 43.87 35.53
N CYS A 269 -1.00 43.87 34.69
CA CYS A 269 -0.30 42.65 34.31
C CYS A 269 0.42 42.07 35.53
N THR A 270 -0.06 40.94 36.01
CA THR A 270 0.47 40.27 37.20
C THR A 270 0.87 38.85 36.85
N THR A 271 1.93 38.35 37.49
CA THR A 271 2.34 36.94 37.36
C THR A 271 1.42 36.08 38.22
N VAL A 272 0.17 35.91 37.77
CA VAL A 272 -0.85 35.07 38.39
C VAL A 272 -1.06 33.84 37.53
N CYS A 273 -0.80 32.69 38.15
CA CYS A 273 -0.99 31.39 37.52
C CYS A 273 -2.47 30.99 37.59
N VAL A 274 -3.17 31.26 36.49
CA VAL A 274 -4.59 30.91 36.30
C VAL A 274 -4.76 29.41 36.02
N GLY A 275 -5.99 28.90 36.15
CA GLY A 275 -6.30 27.50 35.85
C GLY A 275 -5.75 26.45 36.84
N GLY A 276 -5.29 26.87 38.03
CA GLY A 276 -4.74 25.95 39.03
C GLY A 276 -3.27 25.56 38.78
N THR A 277 -2.59 26.28 37.89
CA THR A 277 -1.14 26.16 37.67
C THR A 277 -0.35 26.79 38.81
N THR A 278 0.89 26.36 39.03
CA THR A 278 1.77 26.84 40.12
C THR A 278 2.91 27.70 39.56
N LEU A 279 3.30 28.76 40.28
CA LEU A 279 4.43 29.60 39.90
C LEU A 279 5.76 28.92 40.28
N CYS A 280 6.50 28.44 39.28
CA CYS A 280 7.80 27.81 39.44
C CYS A 280 8.87 28.61 38.68
N ALA A 281 9.86 29.13 39.41
CA ALA A 281 10.96 29.94 38.86
C ALA A 281 10.54 31.11 37.94
N GLY A 282 9.39 31.72 38.19
CA GLY A 282 8.86 32.84 37.39
C GLY A 282 7.95 32.43 36.23
N VAL A 283 7.75 31.13 35.98
CA VAL A 283 6.87 30.59 34.94
C VAL A 283 5.70 29.83 35.60
N CYS A 284 4.50 29.98 35.07
CA CYS A 284 3.35 29.19 35.50
C CYS A 284 3.37 27.80 34.84
N VAL A 285 3.39 26.75 35.65
CA VAL A 285 3.45 25.36 35.20
C VAL A 285 2.33 24.53 35.84
N ASP A 286 1.74 23.61 35.10
CA ASP A 286 0.78 22.67 35.68
C ASP A 286 1.53 21.54 36.38
N THR A 287 1.66 21.61 37.72
CA THR A 287 2.34 20.59 38.50
C THR A 287 1.63 19.23 38.46
N LYS A 288 0.43 19.11 37.87
CA LYS A 288 -0.24 17.82 37.67
C LYS A 288 0.15 17.12 36.37
N LEU A 289 0.69 17.85 35.39
CA LEU A 289 0.92 17.38 34.02
C LEU A 289 2.34 17.66 33.49
N ASP A 290 3.07 18.63 34.03
CA ASP A 290 4.43 18.98 33.61
C ASP A 290 5.47 17.96 34.13
N PRO A 291 6.16 17.19 33.24
CA PRO A 291 7.19 16.25 33.64
C PRO A 291 8.45 16.88 34.25
N ALA A 292 8.63 18.21 34.18
CA ALA A 292 9.72 18.94 34.83
C ALA A 292 9.36 19.48 36.22
N ASN A 293 8.07 19.52 36.59
CA ASN A 293 7.56 20.14 37.81
C ASN A 293 6.46 19.31 38.48
N CYS A 294 6.57 17.98 38.44
CA CYS A 294 5.50 17.08 38.78
C CYS A 294 5.25 16.96 40.30
N GLY A 295 4.04 17.28 40.74
CA GLY A 295 3.66 17.37 42.15
C GLY A 295 4.16 18.65 42.84
N SER A 296 5.37 19.10 42.51
CA SER A 296 5.93 20.38 42.98
C SER A 296 7.03 20.92 42.06
N CYS A 297 7.31 22.23 42.17
CA CYS A 297 8.34 22.91 41.38
C CYS A 297 9.70 22.19 41.43
N GLY A 298 10.31 21.98 40.26
CA GLY A 298 11.62 21.33 40.10
C GLY A 298 11.60 19.80 40.25
N THR A 299 10.45 19.18 40.53
CA THR A 299 10.35 17.71 40.61
C THR A 299 10.26 17.09 39.22
N LYS A 300 11.42 16.78 38.65
CA LYS A 300 11.53 16.21 37.31
C LYS A 300 11.32 14.69 37.32
N CYS A 301 10.43 14.20 36.47
CA CYS A 301 10.24 12.77 36.22
C CYS A 301 11.44 12.16 35.48
N THR A 302 11.71 10.86 35.71
CA THR A 302 12.81 10.17 35.04
C THR A 302 12.47 9.88 33.57
N THR A 303 13.50 9.65 32.74
CA THR A 303 13.34 9.38 31.30
C THR A 303 12.34 8.25 31.05
N GLY A 304 11.26 8.55 30.30
CA GLY A 304 10.19 7.60 29.98
C GLY A 304 8.96 7.69 30.89
N GLN A 305 9.00 8.43 31.99
CA GLN A 305 7.83 8.73 32.81
C GLN A 305 7.11 10.00 32.33
N VAL A 306 5.81 10.06 32.57
CA VAL A 306 5.00 11.28 32.43
C VAL A 306 4.51 11.73 33.81
N CYS A 307 4.15 13.01 33.93
CA CYS A 307 3.43 13.48 35.10
C CYS A 307 1.93 13.25 34.91
N SER A 308 1.27 12.60 35.88
CA SER A 308 -0.19 12.49 35.89
C SER A 308 -0.70 12.70 37.30
N SER A 309 -1.67 13.60 37.45
CA SER A 309 -2.26 13.99 38.74
C SER A 309 -1.23 14.38 39.81
N GLY A 310 -0.07 14.90 39.39
CA GLY A 310 1.01 15.32 40.29
C GLY A 310 1.92 14.19 40.79
N THR A 311 1.86 13.01 40.17
CA THR A 311 2.78 11.90 40.43
C THR A 311 3.52 11.52 39.14
N CYS A 312 4.85 11.38 39.22
CA CYS A 312 5.63 10.82 38.12
C CYS A 312 5.36 9.32 37.99
N GLY A 313 4.95 8.87 36.81
CA GLY A 313 4.64 7.46 36.59
C GLY A 313 4.74 7.07 35.12
N LEU A 314 4.84 5.76 34.88
CA LEU A 314 4.60 5.18 33.57
C LEU A 314 3.08 5.12 33.36
N VAL A 315 2.53 6.11 32.65
CA VAL A 315 1.11 6.10 32.26
C VAL A 315 1.01 5.64 30.82
N CYS A 316 0.20 4.60 30.64
CA CYS A 316 0.05 3.92 29.37
C CYS A 316 -1.07 4.56 28.56
N GLY A 317 -0.72 5.14 27.40
CA GLY A 317 -1.66 5.79 26.50
C GLY A 317 -2.57 4.81 25.75
N GLY A 318 -3.66 5.31 25.17
CA GLY A 318 -4.50 4.53 24.24
C GLY A 318 -5.26 3.35 24.85
N GLY A 319 -5.38 3.28 26.19
CA GLY A 319 -6.06 2.17 26.88
C GLY A 319 -5.18 0.93 27.08
N SER A 320 -3.87 1.04 26.84
CA SER A 320 -2.90 0.01 27.23
C SER A 320 -2.72 -0.05 28.76
N THR A 321 -2.33 -1.22 29.29
CA THR A 321 -2.19 -1.48 30.73
C THR A 321 -0.72 -1.50 31.13
N LEU A 322 -0.39 -0.99 32.32
CA LEU A 322 0.97 -1.11 32.88
C LEU A 322 1.17 -2.51 33.47
N CYS A 323 2.00 -3.33 32.81
CA CYS A 323 2.36 -4.66 33.26
C CYS A 323 3.88 -4.72 33.50
N SER A 324 4.29 -4.99 34.74
CA SER A 324 5.71 -5.14 35.15
C SER A 324 6.65 -4.01 34.71
N GLY A 325 6.15 -2.77 34.61
CA GLY A 325 6.94 -1.60 34.19
C GLY A 325 6.95 -1.32 32.69
N ALA A 326 6.20 -2.08 31.88
CA ALA A 326 5.98 -1.82 30.46
C ALA A 326 4.50 -1.57 30.17
N CYS A 327 4.21 -0.73 29.17
CA CYS A 327 2.84 -0.52 28.68
C CYS A 327 2.53 -1.56 27.61
N VAL A 328 1.48 -2.36 27.83
CA VAL A 328 1.08 -3.45 26.95
C VAL A 328 -0.41 -3.36 26.63
N ASP A 329 -0.79 -3.60 25.38
CA ASP A 329 -2.20 -3.71 25.01
C ASP A 329 -2.69 -5.12 25.30
N THR A 330 -3.38 -5.28 26.42
CA THR A 330 -3.92 -6.56 26.88
C THR A 330 -4.99 -7.14 25.94
N LYS A 331 -5.44 -6.41 24.90
CA LYS A 331 -6.36 -6.94 23.88
C LYS A 331 -5.66 -7.76 22.80
N VAL A 332 -4.36 -7.54 22.57
CA VAL A 332 -3.60 -8.12 21.45
C VAL A 332 -2.23 -8.70 21.85
N ASP A 333 -1.69 -8.35 23.03
CA ASP A 333 -0.44 -8.93 23.53
C ASP A 333 -0.63 -10.41 23.95
N PRO A 334 0.01 -11.38 23.27
CA PRO A 334 -0.12 -12.80 23.60
C PRO A 334 0.55 -13.20 24.93
N THR A 335 1.33 -12.31 25.56
CA THR A 335 1.96 -12.52 26.87
C THR A 335 1.19 -11.86 28.02
N ASN A 336 0.24 -10.97 27.73
CA ASN A 336 -0.56 -10.20 28.71
C ASN A 336 -2.05 -10.18 28.36
N CYS A 337 -2.59 -11.31 27.87
CA CYS A 337 -3.89 -11.33 27.23
C CYS A 337 -5.08 -11.25 28.19
N GLY A 338 -5.79 -10.12 28.16
CA GLY A 338 -6.89 -9.73 29.03
C GLY A 338 -6.43 -9.20 30.40
N THR A 339 -5.30 -9.70 30.91
CA THR A 339 -4.68 -9.26 32.17
C THR A 339 -3.15 -9.42 32.09
N CYS A 340 -2.41 -8.63 32.87
CA CYS A 340 -0.95 -8.77 32.99
C CYS A 340 -0.53 -10.22 33.31
N ALA A 341 0.60 -10.64 32.72
CA ALA A 341 1.21 -11.96 32.86
C ALA A 341 0.33 -13.18 32.49
N LYS A 342 -0.82 -12.97 31.85
CA LYS A 342 -1.64 -14.05 31.26
C LYS A 342 -1.18 -14.32 29.84
N ALA A 343 -0.16 -15.17 29.70
CA ALA A 343 0.28 -15.67 28.41
C ALA A 343 -0.73 -16.67 27.82
N CYS A 344 -0.92 -16.62 26.51
CA CYS A 344 -1.69 -17.61 25.76
C CYS A 344 -0.89 -18.90 25.53
N ALA A 345 -1.57 -20.00 25.24
CA ALA A 345 -0.91 -21.28 24.96
C ALA A 345 -0.13 -21.23 23.63
N ALA A 346 0.82 -22.15 23.46
CA ALA A 346 1.58 -22.25 22.21
C ALA A 346 0.63 -22.52 21.02
N GLY A 347 0.61 -21.60 20.03
CA GLY A 347 -0.30 -21.64 18.88
C GLY A 347 -1.57 -20.79 19.02
N GLU A 348 -1.81 -20.18 20.18
CA GLU A 348 -2.86 -19.18 20.37
C GLU A 348 -2.34 -17.76 20.14
N SER A 349 -3.25 -16.80 19.95
CA SER A 349 -2.98 -15.37 19.96
C SER A 349 -4.04 -14.64 20.76
N CYS A 350 -3.74 -13.42 21.21
CA CYS A 350 -4.70 -12.63 21.96
C CYS A 350 -5.62 -11.87 21.00
N VAL A 351 -6.94 -12.02 21.17
CA VAL A 351 -7.96 -11.23 20.46
C VAL A 351 -8.98 -10.71 21.46
N ASN A 352 -9.09 -9.39 21.52
CA ASN A 352 -10.03 -8.67 22.41
C ASN A 352 -9.90 -9.09 23.89
N GLY A 353 -8.70 -9.50 24.32
CA GLY A 353 -8.42 -9.91 25.70
C GLY A 353 -8.71 -11.38 26.04
N ALA A 354 -9.11 -12.18 25.04
CA ALA A 354 -9.20 -13.63 25.15
C ALA A 354 -8.08 -14.31 24.36
N CYS A 355 -7.46 -15.32 24.97
CA CYS A 355 -6.60 -16.23 24.24
C CYS A 355 -7.49 -17.15 23.39
N GLY A 356 -7.11 -17.34 22.14
CA GLY A 356 -7.76 -18.27 21.25
C GLY A 356 -6.90 -18.53 20.02
N ILE A 357 -7.27 -19.57 19.27
CA ILE A 357 -6.63 -19.86 17.99
C ILE A 357 -7.16 -18.87 16.95
N VAL A 358 -6.29 -17.96 16.52
CA VAL A 358 -6.61 -16.89 15.57
C VAL A 358 -6.18 -17.34 14.19
N CYS A 359 -7.17 -17.63 13.37
CA CYS A 359 -6.95 -18.05 12.00
C CYS A 359 -6.88 -16.82 11.08
N THR A 360 -5.66 -16.33 10.88
CA THR A 360 -5.36 -15.20 10.00
C THR A 360 -5.46 -15.63 8.53
N GLY A 361 -5.48 -14.66 7.60
CA GLY A 361 -5.57 -14.93 6.16
C GLY A 361 -6.92 -15.46 5.67
N GLY A 362 -7.97 -15.43 6.49
CA GLY A 362 -9.30 -15.96 6.12
C GLY A 362 -9.45 -17.47 6.32
N THR A 363 -8.51 -18.10 7.03
CA THR A 363 -8.56 -19.51 7.41
C THR A 363 -9.56 -19.75 8.56
N THR A 364 -10.04 -20.99 8.71
CA THR A 364 -11.04 -21.39 9.72
C THR A 364 -10.43 -22.32 10.76
N ASN A 365 -10.82 -22.19 12.03
CA ASN A 365 -10.38 -23.12 13.07
C ASN A 365 -11.13 -24.45 12.97
N CYS A 366 -10.45 -25.47 12.48
CA CYS A 366 -10.92 -26.85 12.40
C CYS A 366 -10.26 -27.69 13.50
N SER A 367 -10.99 -27.86 14.61
CA SER A 367 -10.58 -28.70 15.75
C SER A 367 -9.18 -28.40 16.31
N GLY A 368 -8.82 -27.11 16.41
CA GLY A 368 -7.55 -26.66 16.96
C GLY A 368 -6.43 -26.42 15.93
N LYS A 369 -6.75 -26.46 14.63
CA LYS A 369 -5.83 -26.08 13.55
C LYS A 369 -6.49 -25.04 12.66
N CYS A 370 -5.74 -24.03 12.24
CA CYS A 370 -6.20 -23.09 11.20
C CYS A 370 -6.03 -23.73 9.83
N VAL A 371 -7.13 -23.81 9.10
CA VAL A 371 -7.21 -24.48 7.80
C VAL A 371 -7.88 -23.55 6.80
N ASP A 372 -7.30 -23.38 5.61
CA ASP A 372 -7.98 -22.68 4.53
C ASP A 372 -9.03 -23.60 3.90
N THR A 373 -10.28 -23.48 4.36
CA THR A 373 -11.40 -24.26 3.83
C THR A 373 -11.70 -23.97 2.36
N LYS A 374 -11.02 -23.02 1.70
CA LYS A 374 -11.16 -22.77 0.27
C LYS A 374 -10.27 -23.65 -0.61
N ILE A 375 -9.17 -24.18 -0.07
CA ILE A 375 -8.15 -24.94 -0.82
C ILE A 375 -7.70 -26.24 -0.14
N ASP A 376 -7.97 -26.42 1.15
CA ASP A 376 -7.70 -27.66 1.87
C ASP A 376 -8.68 -28.77 1.46
N ALA A 377 -8.15 -29.80 0.80
CA ALA A 377 -8.94 -30.92 0.28
C ALA A 377 -9.50 -31.86 1.38
N ALA A 378 -9.12 -31.71 2.65
CA ALA A 378 -9.68 -32.46 3.78
C ALA A 378 -10.77 -31.67 4.55
N ASN A 379 -10.93 -30.37 4.27
CA ASN A 379 -11.79 -29.43 5.01
C ASN A 379 -12.51 -28.45 4.06
N CYS A 380 -12.89 -28.92 2.88
CA CYS A 380 -13.36 -28.06 1.81
C CYS A 380 -14.76 -27.48 2.08
N GLY A 381 -14.86 -26.16 2.02
CA GLY A 381 -16.05 -25.38 2.37
C GLY A 381 -16.29 -25.31 3.87
N THR A 382 -16.21 -26.45 4.57
CA THR A 382 -16.33 -26.54 6.04
C THR A 382 -15.41 -27.61 6.63
N CYS A 383 -15.03 -27.42 7.90
CA CYS A 383 -14.16 -28.34 8.63
C CYS A 383 -14.62 -29.80 8.58
N GLY A 384 -13.68 -30.71 8.30
CA GLY A 384 -13.95 -32.16 8.19
C GLY A 384 -14.64 -32.60 6.90
N THR A 385 -14.93 -31.70 5.96
CA THR A 385 -15.49 -32.06 4.65
C THR A 385 -14.35 -32.40 3.66
N ALA A 386 -13.95 -33.66 3.62
CA ALA A 386 -12.93 -34.11 2.67
C ALA A 386 -13.50 -34.26 1.24
N CYS A 387 -12.72 -33.87 0.25
CA CYS A 387 -13.08 -34.03 -1.15
C CYS A 387 -12.92 -35.49 -1.62
N PRO A 388 -13.80 -35.96 -2.52
CA PRO A 388 -13.66 -37.29 -3.13
C PRO A 388 -12.33 -37.44 -3.87
N THR A 389 -11.81 -38.67 -3.93
CA THR A 389 -10.56 -39.03 -4.62
C THR A 389 -10.49 -38.44 -6.03
N GLY A 390 -9.43 -37.69 -6.31
CA GLY A 390 -9.19 -37.03 -7.60
C GLY A 390 -9.75 -35.61 -7.72
N GLN A 391 -10.47 -35.08 -6.72
CA GLN A 391 -10.89 -33.69 -6.67
C GLN A 391 -9.97 -32.86 -5.76
N ILE A 392 -9.86 -31.56 -6.07
CA ILE A 392 -9.26 -30.57 -5.17
C ILE A 392 -10.35 -29.74 -4.51
N CYS A 393 -10.01 -29.03 -3.44
CA CYS A 393 -10.84 -27.92 -3.00
C CYS A 393 -10.51 -26.67 -3.82
N ASN A 394 -11.53 -26.01 -4.37
CA ASN A 394 -11.37 -24.74 -5.06
C ASN A 394 -12.48 -23.77 -4.63
N ASN A 395 -12.09 -22.66 -4.00
CA ASN A 395 -12.98 -21.66 -3.40
C ASN A 395 -14.09 -22.26 -2.51
N GLY A 396 -13.78 -23.35 -1.80
CA GLY A 396 -14.69 -24.00 -0.85
C GLY A 396 -15.68 -24.99 -1.47
N GLY A 397 -15.57 -25.26 -2.78
CA GLY A 397 -16.24 -26.39 -3.42
C GLY A 397 -15.23 -27.47 -3.78
N CYS A 398 -15.55 -28.74 -3.50
CA CYS A 398 -14.82 -29.85 -4.09
C CYS A 398 -15.08 -29.86 -5.59
N GLN A 399 -14.01 -29.69 -6.36
CA GLN A 399 -14.05 -29.55 -7.81
C GLN A 399 -12.99 -30.43 -8.44
N LEU A 400 -13.37 -31.09 -9.53
CA LEU A 400 -12.42 -31.75 -10.41
C LEU A 400 -11.72 -30.68 -11.27
N LEU A 401 -10.62 -30.12 -10.76
CA LEU A 401 -9.78 -29.20 -11.53
C LEU A 401 -8.81 -29.98 -12.40
N CYS A 402 -9.02 -29.92 -13.71
CA CYS A 402 -8.14 -30.52 -14.69
C CYS A 402 -6.99 -29.55 -15.02
N SER A 403 -5.94 -29.63 -14.19
CA SER A 403 -4.71 -28.85 -14.33
C SER A 403 -3.93 -29.19 -15.61
N GLY A 404 -2.98 -28.32 -16.00
CA GLY A 404 -2.08 -28.59 -17.15
C GLY A 404 -2.74 -28.51 -18.53
N GLY A 405 -3.95 -27.96 -18.65
CA GLY A 405 -4.69 -27.89 -19.92
C GLY A 405 -5.46 -29.17 -20.27
N THR A 406 -5.64 -30.07 -19.30
CA THR A 406 -6.48 -31.27 -19.43
C THR A 406 -7.97 -30.91 -19.33
N THR A 407 -8.85 -31.75 -19.88
CA THR A 407 -10.31 -31.54 -19.90
C THR A 407 -11.01 -32.60 -19.06
N ASN A 408 -12.08 -32.21 -18.36
CA ASN A 408 -12.94 -33.13 -17.62
C ASN A 408 -13.83 -33.92 -18.59
N CYS A 409 -13.56 -35.22 -18.72
CA CYS A 409 -14.39 -36.15 -19.46
C CYS A 409 -15.01 -37.16 -18.49
N ASN A 410 -16.28 -36.91 -18.13
CA ASN A 410 -17.10 -37.75 -17.25
C ASN A 410 -16.48 -38.06 -15.87
N GLY A 411 -15.81 -37.09 -15.26
CA GLY A 411 -15.20 -37.24 -13.93
C GLY A 411 -13.74 -37.67 -13.94
N LEU A 412 -13.12 -37.77 -15.11
CA LEU A 412 -11.68 -38.01 -15.29
C LEU A 412 -11.04 -36.83 -16.03
N CYS A 413 -9.90 -36.34 -15.54
CA CYS A 413 -9.11 -35.34 -16.26
C CYS A 413 -8.23 -36.03 -17.30
N VAL A 414 -8.42 -35.70 -18.57
CA VAL A 414 -7.70 -36.28 -19.71
C VAL A 414 -7.14 -35.19 -20.60
N ASP A 415 -5.91 -35.37 -21.09
CA ASP A 415 -5.36 -34.46 -22.09
C ASP A 415 -5.94 -34.78 -23.46
N VAL A 416 -6.99 -34.04 -23.83
CA VAL A 416 -7.65 -34.15 -25.14
C VAL A 416 -6.71 -33.87 -26.32
N LYS A 417 -5.49 -33.36 -26.10
CA LYS A 417 -4.51 -33.19 -27.18
C LYS A 417 -3.76 -34.45 -27.55
N VAL A 418 -3.72 -35.46 -26.67
CA VAL A 418 -2.92 -36.69 -26.84
C VAL A 418 -3.65 -37.98 -26.47
N ASP A 419 -4.77 -37.94 -25.74
CA ASP A 419 -5.57 -39.12 -25.44
C ASP A 419 -6.32 -39.65 -26.69
N PRO A 420 -6.01 -40.86 -27.20
CA PRO A 420 -6.67 -41.42 -28.36
C PRO A 420 -8.14 -41.80 -28.12
N ASN A 421 -8.65 -41.77 -26.89
CA ASN A 421 -10.06 -42.03 -26.57
C ASN A 421 -10.88 -40.75 -26.35
N ASN A 422 -10.22 -39.59 -26.24
CA ASN A 422 -10.84 -38.29 -25.94
C ASN A 422 -10.26 -37.17 -26.82
N CYS A 423 -9.92 -37.47 -28.07
CA CYS A 423 -9.10 -36.60 -28.90
C CYS A 423 -9.86 -35.36 -29.40
N GLY A 424 -9.39 -34.17 -29.02
CA GLY A 424 -10.01 -32.88 -29.33
C GLY A 424 -11.24 -32.57 -28.48
N ALA A 425 -12.03 -33.59 -28.14
CA ALA A 425 -13.17 -33.51 -27.23
C ALA A 425 -13.46 -34.87 -26.56
N CYS A 426 -14.09 -34.82 -25.38
CA CYS A 426 -14.48 -35.99 -24.61
C CYS A 426 -15.26 -37.03 -25.42
N GLY A 427 -14.89 -38.30 -25.29
CA GLY A 427 -15.50 -39.43 -26.01
C GLY A 427 -15.13 -39.52 -27.50
N THR A 428 -14.26 -38.66 -28.01
CA THR A 428 -13.79 -38.73 -29.41
C THR A 428 -12.67 -39.76 -29.54
N VAL A 429 -13.02 -40.98 -29.94
CA VAL A 429 -12.07 -42.08 -30.10
C VAL A 429 -11.44 -42.07 -31.50
N CYS A 430 -10.11 -42.04 -31.57
CA CYS A 430 -9.36 -42.19 -32.80
C CYS A 430 -9.46 -43.64 -33.34
N THR A 431 -9.63 -43.77 -34.65
CA THR A 431 -9.82 -45.09 -35.28
C THR A 431 -8.51 -45.86 -35.42
N THR A 432 -8.58 -47.17 -35.68
CA THR A 432 -7.41 -48.05 -35.81
C THR A 432 -6.39 -47.50 -36.82
N GLY A 433 -5.16 -47.21 -36.37
CA GLY A 433 -4.12 -46.59 -37.19
C GLY A 433 -4.05 -45.05 -37.10
N GLN A 434 -4.73 -44.43 -36.14
CA GLN A 434 -4.63 -43.01 -35.84
C GLN A 434 -4.10 -42.78 -34.42
N THR A 435 -3.41 -41.65 -34.23
CA THR A 435 -3.01 -41.14 -32.91
C THR A 435 -3.64 -39.77 -32.69
N CYS A 436 -3.96 -39.44 -31.43
CA CYS A 436 -4.31 -38.07 -31.12
C CYS A 436 -3.05 -37.18 -31.14
N THR A 437 -3.10 -36.06 -31.85
CA THR A 437 -2.00 -35.09 -31.88
C THR A 437 -2.56 -33.69 -31.95
N ASN A 438 -2.28 -32.90 -30.90
CA ASN A 438 -2.80 -31.54 -30.71
C ASN A 438 -4.34 -31.43 -30.87
N GLY A 439 -5.07 -32.47 -30.47
CA GLY A 439 -6.53 -32.52 -30.50
C GLY A 439 -7.14 -32.95 -31.83
N GLY A 440 -6.33 -33.42 -32.79
CA GLY A 440 -6.81 -34.08 -34.00
C GLY A 440 -6.39 -35.55 -34.05
N CYS A 441 -7.31 -36.44 -34.43
CA CYS A 441 -6.96 -37.81 -34.80
C CYS A 441 -6.26 -37.79 -36.17
N VAL A 442 -4.93 -37.84 -36.15
CA VAL A 442 -4.12 -37.88 -37.36
C VAL A 442 -3.81 -39.33 -37.74
N ALA A 443 -3.77 -39.63 -39.04
CA ALA A 443 -3.23 -40.90 -39.53
C ALA A 443 -1.78 -41.01 -39.05
N SER A 444 -1.49 -41.99 -38.18
CA SER A 444 -0.22 -42.01 -37.50
C SER A 444 0.84 -42.68 -38.38
N GLY A 445 1.99 -42.03 -38.54
CA GLY A 445 3.23 -42.72 -38.93
C GLY A 445 3.84 -43.52 -37.76
N CYS A 446 3.04 -43.82 -36.74
CA CYS A 446 3.43 -44.25 -35.41
C CYS A 446 2.26 -45.03 -34.79
N THR A 447 2.17 -46.32 -35.09
CA THR A 447 1.01 -47.15 -34.69
C THR A 447 0.95 -47.45 -33.19
N ASN A 448 2.09 -47.39 -32.51
CA ASN A 448 2.18 -47.62 -31.07
C ASN A 448 3.26 -46.73 -30.42
N PRO A 449 2.90 -45.59 -29.79
CA PRO A 449 3.84 -44.77 -29.03
C PRO A 449 4.18 -45.42 -27.69
N VAL A 450 5.39 -45.97 -27.58
CA VAL A 450 5.90 -46.61 -26.37
C VAL A 450 6.80 -45.62 -25.61
N PRO A 451 6.38 -45.09 -24.45
CA PRO A 451 7.26 -44.31 -23.59
C PRO A 451 8.30 -45.22 -22.92
N SER A 452 9.54 -44.74 -22.81
CA SER A 452 10.59 -45.41 -22.05
C SER A 452 11.51 -44.39 -21.39
N ILE A 453 11.81 -44.64 -20.12
CA ILE A 453 12.67 -43.78 -19.30
C ILE A 453 14.12 -43.97 -19.76
N LEU A 454 14.80 -42.88 -20.10
CA LEU A 454 16.24 -42.84 -20.38
C LEU A 454 17.07 -42.49 -19.15
N PHE A 455 16.50 -41.70 -18.24
CA PHE A 455 17.12 -41.29 -16.99
C PHE A 455 16.04 -41.05 -15.95
N THR A 456 16.32 -41.42 -14.70
CA THR A 456 15.48 -41.12 -13.54
C THR A 456 16.36 -40.86 -12.33
N GLU A 457 15.95 -39.92 -11.50
CA GLU A 457 16.60 -39.57 -10.23
C GLU A 457 15.53 -39.14 -9.22
N GLY A 458 15.51 -39.78 -8.06
CA GLY A 458 14.65 -39.43 -6.91
C GLY A 458 15.46 -38.95 -5.70
N PHE A 459 16.75 -38.63 -5.89
CA PHE A 459 17.63 -37.97 -4.91
C PHE A 459 17.77 -38.60 -3.52
N ALA A 460 17.38 -39.87 -3.34
CA ALA A 460 17.71 -40.73 -2.20
C ALA A 460 19.19 -40.67 -1.79
N ASN A 461 20.08 -40.36 -2.74
CA ASN A 461 21.51 -40.03 -2.56
C ASN A 461 22.08 -39.57 -3.91
N ASN A 462 23.32 -39.06 -3.92
CA ASN A 462 23.99 -38.63 -5.17
C ASN A 462 24.68 -39.77 -5.95
N SER A 463 24.09 -40.96 -6.05
CA SER A 463 24.72 -42.10 -6.75
C SER A 463 24.79 -41.95 -8.27
N GLN A 464 23.87 -41.18 -8.88
CA GLN A 464 23.92 -40.85 -10.32
C GLN A 464 25.07 -39.87 -10.67
N GLY A 465 25.73 -39.25 -9.68
CA GLY A 465 26.88 -38.38 -9.91
C GLY A 465 26.51 -36.98 -10.42
N TRP A 466 25.49 -36.36 -9.83
CA TRP A 466 25.20 -34.94 -10.04
C TRP A 466 26.36 -34.07 -9.55
N THR A 467 26.61 -33.00 -10.30
CA THR A 467 27.54 -31.94 -9.91
C THR A 467 26.77 -30.87 -9.16
N LEU A 468 27.10 -30.68 -7.88
CA LEU A 468 26.47 -29.71 -6.99
C LEU A 468 27.29 -28.41 -7.03
N GLY A 469 26.65 -27.32 -7.46
CA GLY A 469 27.18 -25.97 -7.29
C GLY A 469 27.12 -25.51 -5.83
N THR A 470 27.58 -24.28 -5.58
CA THR A 470 27.46 -23.66 -4.25
C THR A 470 25.99 -23.65 -3.80
N GLU A 471 25.77 -23.86 -2.50
CA GLU A 471 24.45 -24.01 -1.84
C GLU A 471 23.63 -25.25 -2.20
N TRP A 472 23.82 -25.85 -3.38
CA TRP A 472 23.11 -27.07 -3.77
C TRP A 472 23.56 -28.28 -2.94
N GLN A 473 22.57 -29.05 -2.50
CA GLN A 473 22.70 -30.22 -1.63
C GLN A 473 21.80 -31.35 -2.16
N ILE A 474 22.14 -32.58 -1.80
CA ILE A 474 21.26 -33.76 -1.94
C ILE A 474 21.17 -34.39 -0.55
N GLY A 475 19.96 -34.59 -0.04
CA GLY A 475 19.71 -35.06 1.32
C GLY A 475 18.23 -35.09 1.65
N SER A 476 17.88 -35.43 2.89
CA SER A 476 16.48 -35.58 3.30
C SER A 476 15.74 -34.24 3.39
N ALA A 477 14.56 -34.17 2.77
CA ALA A 477 13.65 -33.03 2.83
C ALA A 477 13.42 -32.60 4.28
N THR A 478 13.68 -31.32 4.56
CA THR A 478 13.67 -30.76 5.91
C THR A 478 13.03 -29.39 5.83
N ALA A 479 11.96 -29.15 6.59
CA ALA A 479 11.29 -27.86 6.57
C ALA A 479 12.19 -26.75 7.16
N SER A 480 12.34 -25.66 6.43
CA SER A 480 13.18 -24.54 6.82
C SER A 480 12.46 -23.49 7.65
N THR A 481 13.22 -22.58 8.26
CA THR A 481 12.70 -21.49 9.10
C THR A 481 13.44 -20.18 8.80
N GLY A 482 12.84 -19.04 9.16
CA GLY A 482 13.47 -17.72 9.02
C GLY A 482 13.38 -17.06 7.63
N HIS A 483 12.61 -17.63 6.71
CA HIS A 483 12.18 -16.95 5.49
C HIS A 483 11.25 -15.77 5.83
N VAL A 484 11.29 -14.72 5.01
CA VAL A 484 10.43 -13.52 5.13
C VAL A 484 9.45 -13.38 3.98
N TYR A 485 9.57 -14.22 2.96
CA TYR A 485 8.68 -14.32 1.81
C TYR A 485 8.47 -15.79 1.44
N ALA A 486 7.29 -16.10 0.91
CA ALA A 486 6.85 -17.45 0.57
C ALA A 486 6.90 -18.43 1.77
N GLY A 487 6.92 -19.75 1.51
CA GLY A 487 6.85 -20.79 2.53
C GLY A 487 8.20 -21.41 2.93
N PRO A 488 8.19 -22.40 3.83
CA PRO A 488 9.35 -23.24 4.11
C PRO A 488 9.68 -24.18 2.95
N ASP A 489 10.84 -24.81 3.04
CA ASP A 489 11.13 -26.08 2.35
C ASP A 489 10.09 -27.15 2.70
N PRO A 490 9.89 -28.15 1.82
CA PRO A 490 9.02 -29.27 2.12
C PRO A 490 9.60 -30.12 3.25
N SER A 491 8.73 -30.58 4.17
CA SER A 491 9.12 -31.52 5.22
C SER A 491 9.24 -32.98 4.73
N VAL A 492 8.77 -33.26 3.52
CA VAL A 492 8.76 -34.59 2.89
C VAL A 492 9.11 -34.49 1.40
N ASP A 493 9.73 -35.52 0.85
CA ASP A 493 9.91 -35.71 -0.59
C ASP A 493 8.56 -35.76 -1.35
N HIS A 494 8.58 -35.75 -2.68
CA HIS A 494 7.35 -35.89 -3.45
C HIS A 494 6.89 -37.35 -3.47
N THR A 495 7.78 -38.28 -3.84
CA THR A 495 7.46 -39.71 -3.86
C THR A 495 7.63 -40.28 -2.45
N PRO A 496 6.56 -40.73 -1.74
CA PRO A 496 6.68 -41.17 -0.35
C PRO A 496 7.54 -42.43 -0.21
N SER A 497 8.83 -42.21 -0.02
CA SER A 497 9.89 -43.21 -0.06
C SER A 497 10.33 -43.60 1.36
N GLY A 498 11.37 -44.42 1.45
CA GLY A 498 12.06 -44.69 2.72
C GLY A 498 13.22 -43.73 3.01
N ASP A 499 13.60 -42.87 2.06
CA ASP A 499 14.81 -42.03 2.12
C ASP A 499 14.52 -40.54 2.31
N ASN A 500 13.30 -40.10 1.98
CA ASN A 500 12.84 -38.71 2.08
C ASN A 500 13.71 -37.75 1.24
N GLY A 501 14.32 -38.22 0.15
CA GLY A 501 15.42 -37.55 -0.56
C GLY A 501 14.96 -36.43 -1.49
N VAL A 502 15.70 -35.31 -1.49
CA VAL A 502 15.54 -34.21 -2.46
C VAL A 502 16.90 -33.65 -2.86
N ALA A 503 16.95 -32.98 -4.00
CA ALA A 503 18.00 -32.00 -4.26
C ALA A 503 17.47 -30.59 -3.99
N GLY A 504 18.19 -29.79 -3.20
CA GLY A 504 17.73 -28.47 -2.83
C GLY A 504 18.85 -27.47 -2.52
N VAL A 505 18.47 -26.21 -2.38
CA VAL A 505 19.39 -25.09 -2.09
C VAL A 505 19.34 -24.82 -0.59
N VAL A 506 20.39 -25.23 0.14
CA VAL A 506 20.47 -25.17 1.60
C VAL A 506 19.26 -25.85 2.27
N ILE A 507 19.12 -27.16 2.12
CA ILE A 507 17.97 -27.94 2.59
C ILE A 507 17.73 -27.71 4.10
N GLY A 508 16.54 -27.25 4.48
CA GLY A 508 16.20 -26.90 5.86
C GLY A 508 16.66 -25.50 6.28
N GLY A 509 17.19 -24.71 5.35
CA GLY A 509 17.67 -23.34 5.52
C GLY A 509 17.07 -22.37 4.51
N ASN A 510 17.85 -21.36 4.14
CA ASN A 510 17.44 -20.35 3.16
C ASN A 510 18.62 -20.07 2.24
N ALA A 511 18.34 -19.70 1.00
CA ALA A 511 19.37 -19.23 0.07
C ALA A 511 20.05 -17.95 0.58
N SER A 512 21.33 -17.82 0.27
CA SER A 512 22.13 -16.62 0.55
C SER A 512 21.52 -15.38 -0.10
N THR A 513 21.52 -14.27 0.65
CA THR A 513 21.14 -12.95 0.14
C THR A 513 22.33 -12.15 -0.41
N VAL A 514 23.54 -12.74 -0.43
CA VAL A 514 24.74 -12.16 -1.03
C VAL A 514 24.63 -12.24 -2.55
N LEU A 515 25.04 -11.18 -3.27
CA LEU A 515 24.97 -11.17 -4.73
C LEU A 515 25.87 -12.25 -5.35
N HIS A 516 25.31 -13.07 -6.23
CA HIS A 516 26.03 -14.08 -6.99
C HIS A 516 25.33 -14.39 -8.33
N GLY A 517 26.11 -14.77 -9.34
CA GLY A 517 25.59 -15.37 -10.57
C GLY A 517 25.08 -16.79 -10.33
N TYR A 518 24.55 -17.44 -11.37
CA TYR A 518 23.92 -18.75 -11.21
C TYR A 518 24.79 -19.82 -10.54
N TYR A 519 24.29 -20.38 -9.44
CA TYR A 519 24.75 -21.66 -8.89
C TYR A 519 23.86 -22.78 -9.42
N TYR A 520 24.46 -23.88 -9.85
CA TYR A 520 23.78 -24.93 -10.59
C TYR A 520 23.89 -26.31 -9.95
N LEU A 521 22.77 -27.02 -9.87
CA LEU A 521 22.73 -28.48 -9.79
C LEU A 521 22.70 -29.03 -11.22
N THR A 522 23.71 -29.81 -11.61
CA THR A 522 23.88 -30.31 -13.00
C THR A 522 23.91 -31.83 -13.06
N SER A 523 23.11 -32.40 -13.97
CA SER A 523 22.98 -33.86 -14.14
C SER A 523 24.25 -34.51 -14.71
N PRO A 524 24.44 -35.83 -14.52
CA PRO A 524 25.31 -36.63 -15.39
C PRO A 524 24.87 -36.54 -16.86
N ILE A 525 25.69 -37.11 -17.76
CA ILE A 525 25.34 -37.22 -19.18
C ILE A 525 24.19 -38.21 -19.35
N ILE A 526 23.13 -37.77 -20.04
CA ILE A 526 21.99 -38.57 -20.44
C ILE A 526 22.10 -38.80 -21.95
N ASN A 527 22.37 -40.02 -22.40
CA ASN A 527 22.46 -40.29 -23.83
C ASN A 527 21.06 -40.39 -24.45
N ALA A 528 20.58 -39.27 -25.03
CA ALA A 528 19.28 -39.18 -25.70
C ALA A 528 19.38 -39.21 -27.24
N ALA A 529 20.54 -39.55 -27.81
CA ALA A 529 20.73 -39.57 -29.25
C ALA A 529 19.72 -40.50 -29.96
N GLY A 530 19.16 -40.03 -31.08
CA GLY A 530 18.17 -40.78 -31.85
C GLY A 530 16.77 -40.87 -31.22
N SER A 531 16.48 -40.13 -30.15
CA SER A 531 15.13 -40.04 -29.59
C SER A 531 14.27 -39.09 -30.44
N PRO A 532 13.23 -39.57 -31.14
CA PRO A 532 12.41 -38.70 -32.02
C PRO A 532 11.45 -37.81 -31.23
N LYS A 533 11.08 -38.24 -30.02
CA LYS A 533 10.35 -37.48 -29.02
C LYS A 533 10.97 -37.68 -27.65
N LEU A 534 11.15 -36.59 -26.92
CA LEU A 534 11.87 -36.54 -25.65
C LEU A 534 11.24 -35.50 -24.71
N TYR A 535 10.95 -35.90 -23.48
CA TYR A 535 10.38 -35.04 -22.45
C TYR A 535 11.26 -35.04 -21.20
N LEU A 536 11.43 -33.87 -20.59
CA LEU A 536 11.99 -33.69 -19.25
C LEU A 536 10.81 -33.44 -18.30
N SER A 537 10.69 -34.25 -17.25
CA SER A 537 9.76 -34.02 -16.15
C SER A 537 10.48 -34.02 -14.80
N PHE A 538 9.95 -33.28 -13.83
CA PHE A 538 10.43 -33.25 -12.44
C PHE A 538 9.36 -32.65 -11.53
N TRP A 539 9.42 -32.90 -10.22
CA TRP A 539 8.61 -32.20 -9.22
C TRP A 539 9.37 -31.00 -8.69
N ARG A 540 8.66 -29.88 -8.58
CA ARG A 540 9.16 -28.60 -8.08
C ARG A 540 8.47 -28.21 -6.79
N TRP A 541 9.27 -27.77 -5.83
CA TRP A 541 8.85 -26.90 -4.75
C TRP A 541 9.85 -25.73 -4.71
N LEU A 542 9.42 -24.55 -5.16
CA LEU A 542 10.26 -23.37 -5.30
C LEU A 542 9.67 -22.16 -4.56
N ASN A 543 10.44 -21.62 -3.63
CA ASN A 543 10.14 -20.38 -2.92
C ASN A 543 11.20 -19.33 -3.26
N SER A 544 10.87 -18.31 -4.03
CA SER A 544 11.85 -17.39 -4.58
C SER A 544 11.29 -16.00 -4.80
N ASP A 545 12.15 -15.01 -4.60
CA ASP A 545 11.90 -13.62 -5.03
C ASP A 545 11.81 -13.51 -6.57
N TYR A 546 11.46 -12.33 -7.06
CA TYR A 546 11.29 -12.05 -8.49
C TYR A 546 12.45 -11.22 -9.06
N THR A 547 12.52 -11.15 -10.39
CA THR A 547 13.51 -10.31 -11.09
C THR A 547 13.26 -8.82 -10.81
N PRO A 548 14.31 -8.01 -10.50
CA PRO A 548 15.74 -8.27 -10.66
C PRO A 548 16.46 -8.76 -9.38
N PHE A 549 15.75 -9.13 -8.32
CA PHE A 549 16.36 -9.56 -7.05
C PHE A 549 16.90 -10.97 -7.11
N MET A 550 16.06 -11.94 -7.45
CA MET A 550 16.42 -13.34 -7.66
C MET A 550 15.92 -13.82 -9.02
N GLN A 551 16.65 -14.75 -9.65
CA GLN A 551 16.17 -15.44 -10.84
C GLN A 551 16.53 -16.92 -10.80
N ASN A 552 15.57 -17.75 -11.19
CA ASN A 552 15.69 -19.20 -11.28
C ASN A 552 15.63 -19.64 -12.73
N ILE A 553 16.25 -20.77 -13.04
CA ILE A 553 16.38 -21.27 -14.40
C ILE A 553 16.41 -22.80 -14.42
N VAL A 554 15.84 -23.38 -15.47
CA VAL A 554 16.09 -24.77 -15.87
C VAL A 554 16.63 -24.76 -17.29
N GLU A 555 17.76 -25.44 -17.51
CA GLU A 555 18.44 -25.50 -18.80
C GLU A 555 18.73 -26.93 -19.22
N VAL A 556 18.79 -27.16 -20.52
CA VAL A 556 19.29 -28.40 -21.12
C VAL A 556 20.50 -28.14 -22.01
N TYR A 557 21.45 -29.07 -22.03
CA TYR A 557 22.63 -28.98 -22.90
C TYR A 557 22.32 -29.58 -24.27
N ASN A 558 22.29 -28.75 -25.31
CA ASN A 558 21.90 -29.15 -26.68
C ASN A 558 23.02 -29.87 -27.48
N GLY A 559 24.15 -30.19 -26.84
CA GLY A 559 25.36 -30.73 -27.48
C GLY A 559 26.45 -29.68 -27.70
N SER A 560 26.10 -28.39 -27.74
CA SER A 560 27.03 -27.26 -27.96
C SER A 560 26.93 -26.14 -26.92
N ALA A 561 25.74 -25.90 -26.37
CA ALA A 561 25.45 -24.84 -25.42
C ALA A 561 24.33 -25.26 -24.46
N TRP A 562 24.25 -24.55 -23.33
CA TRP A 562 23.09 -24.61 -22.44
C TRP A 562 21.97 -23.75 -22.99
N VAL A 563 20.74 -24.26 -22.95
CA VAL A 563 19.54 -23.62 -23.48
C VAL A 563 18.47 -23.57 -22.38
N PRO A 564 17.93 -22.39 -22.03
CA PRO A 564 16.82 -22.30 -21.08
C PRO A 564 15.57 -22.98 -21.63
N VAL A 565 14.96 -23.85 -20.81
CA VAL A 565 13.61 -24.39 -21.02
C VAL A 565 12.59 -23.71 -20.11
N TRP A 566 13.04 -23.11 -19.00
CA TRP A 566 12.21 -22.30 -18.10
C TRP A 566 13.04 -21.26 -17.34
N GLN A 567 12.44 -20.12 -17.01
CA GLN A 567 12.98 -19.08 -16.13
C GLN A 567 11.88 -18.51 -15.22
N SER A 568 12.22 -18.10 -13.99
CA SER A 568 11.31 -17.29 -13.16
C SER A 568 11.25 -15.83 -13.64
N GLY A 569 10.11 -15.18 -13.44
CA GLY A 569 9.75 -13.90 -14.05
C GLY A 569 9.81 -12.68 -13.14
N SER A 570 8.98 -11.69 -13.47
CA SER A 570 8.69 -10.49 -12.67
C SER A 570 7.72 -10.79 -11.54
N SER A 571 7.50 -9.82 -10.64
CA SER A 571 6.60 -9.92 -9.49
C SER A 571 5.19 -10.46 -9.86
N PRO A 572 4.57 -11.31 -9.02
CA PRO A 572 5.08 -11.86 -7.75
C PRO A 572 6.20 -12.90 -7.94
N GLY A 573 6.95 -13.16 -6.87
CA GLY A 573 7.89 -14.27 -6.82
C GLY A 573 7.19 -15.64 -6.88
N VAL A 574 7.97 -16.71 -7.02
CA VAL A 574 7.43 -18.07 -6.96
C VAL A 574 7.25 -18.44 -5.49
N ALA A 575 6.08 -18.95 -5.12
CA ALA A 575 5.74 -19.32 -3.75
C ALA A 575 4.95 -20.63 -3.75
N ASP A 576 5.64 -21.74 -4.03
CA ASP A 576 5.03 -23.06 -4.03
C ASP A 576 4.72 -23.51 -2.58
N SER A 577 3.48 -23.90 -2.31
CA SER A 577 3.05 -24.48 -1.02
C SER A 577 2.76 -25.99 -1.11
N ALA A 578 3.05 -26.59 -2.27
CA ALA A 578 2.84 -28.01 -2.58
C ALA A 578 3.76 -28.42 -3.73
N TRP A 579 4.16 -29.69 -3.78
CA TRP A 579 4.91 -30.25 -4.89
C TRP A 579 4.11 -30.14 -6.20
N SER A 580 4.74 -29.62 -7.25
CA SER A 580 4.12 -29.42 -8.57
C SER A 580 4.93 -30.04 -9.70
N GLN A 581 4.34 -30.95 -10.47
CA GLN A 581 5.02 -31.58 -11.60
C GLN A 581 5.19 -30.57 -12.75
N GLN A 582 6.41 -30.47 -13.24
CA GLN A 582 6.78 -29.69 -14.42
C GLN A 582 7.14 -30.67 -15.55
N THR A 583 6.75 -30.36 -16.78
CA THR A 583 7.08 -31.17 -17.97
C THR A 583 7.37 -30.28 -19.18
N TYR A 584 8.46 -30.57 -19.89
CA TYR A 584 8.94 -29.82 -21.06
C TYR A 584 9.24 -30.76 -22.23
N ASP A 585 8.71 -30.46 -23.43
CA ASP A 585 9.18 -31.11 -24.67
C ASP A 585 10.59 -30.59 -24.99
N ILE A 586 11.57 -31.48 -24.91
CA ILE A 586 12.99 -31.21 -25.18
C ILE A 586 13.49 -31.99 -26.41
N SER A 587 12.58 -32.46 -27.27
CA SER A 587 12.91 -33.24 -28.48
C SER A 587 13.89 -32.52 -29.40
N ALA A 588 13.81 -31.19 -29.50
CA ALA A 588 14.73 -30.36 -30.28
C ALA A 588 16.19 -30.38 -29.77
N TYR A 589 16.43 -30.87 -28.55
CA TYR A 589 17.72 -30.89 -27.89
C TYR A 589 18.27 -32.32 -27.69
N ALA A 590 17.62 -33.34 -28.25
CA ALA A 590 18.01 -34.74 -28.12
C ALA A 590 19.40 -35.01 -28.72
N ASN A 591 20.39 -35.29 -27.87
CA ASN A 591 21.78 -35.54 -28.27
C ASN A 591 22.49 -36.51 -27.32
N ALA A 592 23.67 -37.00 -27.71
CA ALA A 592 24.43 -37.99 -26.93
C ALA A 592 25.07 -37.43 -25.64
N ALA A 593 25.20 -36.11 -25.55
CA ALA A 593 25.80 -35.38 -24.44
C ALA A 593 24.76 -34.55 -23.65
N LEU A 594 23.45 -34.84 -23.81
CA LEU A 594 22.38 -34.12 -23.12
C LEU A 594 22.62 -34.14 -21.60
N ARG A 595 22.37 -32.99 -20.99
CA ARG A 595 22.33 -32.80 -19.54
C ARG A 595 21.21 -31.86 -19.20
N VAL A 596 20.74 -31.92 -17.96
CA VAL A 596 19.76 -31.00 -17.37
C VAL A 596 20.47 -30.26 -16.23
N ARG A 597 20.16 -28.99 -16.03
CA ARG A 597 20.57 -28.27 -14.81
C ARG A 597 19.50 -27.32 -14.30
N PHE A 598 19.47 -27.18 -12.99
CA PHE A 598 18.63 -26.25 -12.23
C PHE A 598 19.54 -25.20 -11.63
N GLY A 599 19.12 -23.93 -11.59
CA GLY A 599 19.93 -22.89 -10.97
C GLY A 599 19.15 -21.72 -10.43
N HIS A 600 19.80 -21.01 -9.50
CA HIS A 600 19.35 -19.74 -8.92
C HIS A 600 20.50 -18.73 -8.90
N GLN A 601 20.17 -17.44 -9.01
CA GLN A 601 21.10 -16.32 -8.87
C GLN A 601 20.47 -15.19 -8.08
N VAL A 602 21.31 -14.39 -7.40
CA VAL A 602 20.90 -13.19 -6.67
C VAL A 602 21.59 -11.99 -7.29
N THR A 603 20.81 -11.12 -7.93
CA THR A 603 21.31 -10.05 -8.81
C THR A 603 21.04 -8.63 -8.31
N SER A 604 20.20 -8.46 -7.28
CA SER A 604 19.99 -7.16 -6.62
C SER A 604 19.90 -7.30 -5.10
N GLY A 605 20.44 -6.31 -4.39
CA GLY A 605 20.29 -6.21 -2.94
C GLY A 605 18.85 -5.91 -2.54
N GLY A 606 18.47 -6.28 -1.32
CA GLY A 606 17.09 -6.23 -0.85
C GLY A 606 16.25 -7.47 -1.22
N VAL A 607 16.87 -8.50 -1.81
CA VAL A 607 16.24 -9.82 -2.02
C VAL A 607 15.68 -10.37 -0.70
N PHE A 608 14.50 -10.98 -0.76
CA PHE A 608 13.92 -11.65 0.40
C PHE A 608 14.70 -12.91 0.79
N THR A 609 14.82 -13.16 2.10
CA THR A 609 15.21 -14.47 2.64
C THR A 609 14.12 -15.49 2.30
N VAL A 610 14.46 -16.53 1.55
CA VAL A 610 13.54 -17.52 0.98
C VAL A 610 14.15 -18.92 1.03
N SER A 611 13.32 -19.97 1.07
CA SER A 611 13.78 -21.36 1.10
C SER A 611 14.38 -21.86 -0.23
N SER A 612 14.09 -21.18 -1.34
CA SER A 612 14.63 -21.49 -2.68
C SER A 612 14.15 -22.86 -3.23
N TRP A 613 15.04 -23.59 -3.90
CA TRP A 613 14.70 -24.77 -4.70
C TRP A 613 14.66 -26.03 -3.86
N ASN A 614 13.66 -26.86 -4.10
CA ASN A 614 13.68 -28.30 -3.89
C ASN A 614 13.15 -29.00 -5.16
N VAL A 615 13.82 -30.08 -5.57
CA VAL A 615 13.57 -30.81 -6.82
C VAL A 615 13.56 -32.31 -6.53
N ASP A 616 12.59 -33.03 -7.11
CA ASP A 616 12.41 -34.48 -6.96
C ASP A 616 11.89 -35.16 -8.25
N ASP A 617 11.95 -36.49 -8.32
CA ASP A 617 11.68 -37.40 -9.46
C ASP A 617 12.03 -36.83 -10.85
N VAL A 618 13.28 -36.38 -11.03
CA VAL A 618 13.76 -35.91 -12.33
C VAL A 618 13.81 -37.07 -13.31
N THR A 619 12.99 -37.03 -14.35
CA THR A 619 12.88 -38.04 -15.38
C THR A 619 13.12 -37.46 -16.78
N VAL A 620 13.85 -38.20 -17.61
CA VAL A 620 13.92 -37.95 -19.06
C VAL A 620 13.34 -39.15 -19.78
N THR A 621 12.22 -38.95 -20.45
CA THR A 621 11.46 -40.01 -21.12
C THR A 621 11.51 -39.82 -22.63
N LYS A 622 11.97 -40.85 -23.36
CA LYS A 622 11.80 -40.91 -24.81
C LYS A 622 10.47 -41.58 -25.16
N VAL A 623 9.88 -41.20 -26.28
CA VAL A 623 8.75 -41.91 -26.88
C VAL A 623 9.19 -42.45 -28.23
N THR A 624 9.13 -43.77 -28.39
CA THR A 624 9.46 -44.48 -29.63
C THR A 624 8.21 -45.01 -30.30
N CYS A 625 8.20 -45.02 -31.63
CA CYS A 625 7.10 -45.52 -32.44
C CYS A 625 7.42 -46.93 -32.94
N ASN A 626 6.55 -47.88 -32.61
CA ASN A 626 6.57 -49.25 -33.15
C ASN A 626 5.40 -49.50 -34.11
#